data_AF-A0AA95L5X9-F1
#
_entry.id   AF-A0AA95L5X9-F1
#
_cell.length_a   1.000
_cell.length_b   1.000
_cell.length_c   1.000
_cell.angle_alpha   90.00
_cell.angle_beta   90.00
_cell.angle_gamma   90.00
#
_symmetry.space_group_name_H-M   'P 1'
#
loop_
_entity.id
_entity.type
_entity.pdbx_description
1 polymer ?
#
loop_
_entity_poly.entity_id
_entity_poly.type
_entity_poly.pdbx_seq_one_letter_code
_entity_poly.pdbx_strand_id
1 'polypeptide(L)' 'MEHYEITNLIIDDDFDSEEYVTAEFIHHEMNYSITFKKADLEIINAWVFKDGTSLPANLSDGLIESIRDDIKERM' A
#
# COMPACT_ATOMS: atom_id res chain seq x y z
N MET A 1 16.10 6.74 -2.80
CA MET A 1 14.88 5.94 -2.60
C MET A 1 14.65 5.88 -1.12
N GLU A 2 13.43 6.19 -0.67
CA GLU A 2 13.09 6.02 0.74
C GLU A 2 13.13 4.53 1.08
N HIS A 3 13.66 4.17 2.25
CA HIS A 3 13.81 2.77 2.64
C HIS A 3 12.47 2.22 3.14
N TYR A 4 11.84 1.34 2.35
CA TYR A 4 10.69 0.54 2.77
C TYR A 4 10.90 -0.93 2.42
N GLU A 5 10.13 -1.81 3.07
CA GLU A 5 10.08 -3.23 2.75
C GLU A 5 8.62 -3.67 2.70
N ILE A 6 8.16 -4.15 1.54
CA ILE A 6 6.82 -4.76 1.41
C ILE A 6 6.86 -6.12 2.10
N THR A 7 6.09 -6.25 3.18
CA THR A 7 5.99 -7.47 3.98
C THR A 7 4.87 -8.36 3.49
N ASN A 8 3.83 -7.79 2.88
CA ASN A 8 2.68 -8.53 2.38
C ASN A 8 2.00 -7.81 1.21
N LEU A 9 1.40 -8.59 0.32
CA LEU A 9 0.61 -8.08 -0.81
C LEU A 9 -0.70 -8.87 -0.87
N ILE A 10 -1.82 -8.16 -0.74
CA ILE A 10 -3.16 -8.72 -0.73
C ILE A 10 -3.88 -8.23 -1.98
N ILE A 11 -4.35 -9.16 -2.81
CA ILE A 11 -5.12 -8.88 -4.02
C ILE A 11 -6.56 -9.31 -3.75
N ASP A 12 -7.47 -8.35 -3.81
CA ASP A 12 -8.91 -8.57 -3.66
C ASP A 12 -9.57 -8.55 -5.05
N ASP A 13 -9.86 -9.75 -5.56
CA ASP A 13 -10.37 -10.02 -6.92
C ASP A 13 -11.84 -10.50 -6.90
N ASP A 14 -12.63 -10.14 -5.87
CA ASP A 14 -14.02 -10.55 -5.80
C ASP A 14 -14.83 -9.94 -6.96
N PHE A 15 -15.45 -10.82 -7.76
CA PHE A 15 -15.56 -10.74 -9.22
C PHE A 15 -16.63 -9.77 -9.76
N ASP A 16 -17.19 -8.86 -8.96
CA ASP A 16 -18.41 -8.14 -9.35
C ASP A 16 -18.32 -6.61 -9.35
N SER A 17 -17.39 -5.94 -8.65
CA SER A 17 -17.19 -4.48 -8.76
C SER A 17 -15.98 -3.99 -7.95
N GLU A 18 -14.97 -3.47 -8.64
CA GLU A 18 -13.72 -2.86 -8.11
C GLU A 18 -12.76 -3.83 -7.41
N GLU A 19 -11.71 -4.23 -8.13
CA GLU A 19 -10.59 -4.99 -7.58
C GLU A 19 -9.59 -4.04 -6.87
N TYR A 20 -9.04 -4.48 -5.74
CA TYR A 20 -8.10 -3.69 -4.94
C TYR A 20 -6.80 -4.45 -4.68
N VAL A 21 -5.71 -3.69 -4.58
CA VAL A 21 -4.41 -4.21 -4.17
C VAL A 21 -3.96 -3.48 -2.92
N THR A 22 -3.78 -4.21 -1.83
CA THR A 22 -3.27 -3.67 -0.58
C THR A 22 -1.84 -4.15 -0.37
N ALA A 23 -0.90 -3.21 -0.24
CA ALA A 23 0.46 -3.50 0.15
C ALA A 23 0.67 -3.15 1.62
N GLU A 24 1.13 -4.11 2.41
CA GLU A 24 1.63 -3.87 3.77
C GLU A 24 3.14 -3.75 3.72
N PHE A 25 3.68 -2.74 4.39
CA PHE A 25 5.11 -2.45 4.33
C PHE A 25 5.63 -1.82 5.62
N ILE A 26 6.92 -2.00 5.88
CA ILE A 26 7.63 -1.36 6.98
C ILE A 26 8.40 -0.16 6.45
N HIS A 27 8.25 0.99 7.12
CA HIS A 27 9.01 2.19 6.85
C HIS A 27 9.32 2.89 8.18
N HIS A 28 10.58 3.27 8.44
CA HIS A 28 11.00 3.88 9.71
C HIS A 28 10.48 3.13 10.97
N GLU A 29 10.63 1.80 10.99
CA GLU A 29 10.22 0.92 12.11
C GLU A 29 8.71 0.92 12.42
N MET A 30 7.89 1.51 11.55
CA MET A 30 6.43 1.52 11.64
C MET A 30 5.83 0.67 10.53
N ASN A 31 4.69 0.04 10.83
CA ASN A 31 3.94 -0.75 9.86
C ASN A 31 2.93 0.16 9.17
N TYR A 32 2.90 0.08 7.85
CA TYR A 32 1.99 0.82 7.00
C TYR A 32 1.19 -0.14 6.13
N SER A 33 0.04 0.33 5.69
CA SER A 33 -0.78 -0.30 4.68
C SER A 33 -1.21 0.75 3.68
N ILE A 34 -1.11 0.46 2.39
CA ILE A 34 -1.61 1.31 1.33
C ILE A 34 -2.49 0.47 0.39
N THR A 35 -3.68 0.98 0.10
CA THR A 35 -4.64 0.34 -0.79
C THR A 35 -4.73 1.11 -2.09
N PHE A 36 -4.64 0.39 -3.20
CA PHE A 36 -4.79 0.90 -4.55
C PHE A 36 -5.99 0.26 -5.24
N LYS A 37 -6.67 0.99 -6.13
CA LYS A 37 -7.50 0.38 -7.17
C LYS A 37 -6.62 -0.41 -8.10
N LYS A 38 -6.95 -1.66 -8.38
CA LYS A 38 -6.14 -2.51 -9.27
C LYS A 38 -6.11 -2.01 -10.71
N ALA A 39 -7.21 -1.39 -11.17
CA ALA A 39 -7.37 -0.97 -12.56
C ALA A 39 -6.37 0.11 -13.01
N ASP A 40 -6.02 1.06 -12.14
CA ASP A 40 -5.18 2.22 -12.45
C ASP A 40 -4.12 2.54 -11.38
N LEU A 41 -4.09 1.78 -10.29
CA LEU A 41 -3.24 2.02 -9.13
C LEU A 41 -3.42 3.43 -8.53
N GLU A 42 -4.64 3.96 -8.61
CA GLU A 42 -5.09 5.10 -7.83
C GLU A 42 -5.14 4.73 -6.34
N ILE A 43 -4.63 5.59 -5.48
CA ILE A 43 -4.64 5.37 -4.03
C ILE A 43 -6.05 5.56 -3.50
N ILE A 44 -6.55 4.55 -2.80
CA ILE A 44 -7.82 4.62 -2.09
C ILE A 44 -7.61 5.10 -0.66
N ASN A 45 -6.62 4.53 0.02
CA ASN A 45 -6.27 4.91 1.38
C ASN A 45 -4.84 4.51 1.73
N ALA A 46 -4.32 5.12 2.79
CA ALA A 46 -3.07 4.73 3.42
C ALA A 46 -3.23 4.84 4.93
N TRP A 47 -2.65 3.88 5.65
CA TRP A 47 -2.73 3.76 7.10
C TRP A 47 -1.36 3.48 7.69
N VAL A 48 -1.13 4.01 8.90
CA VAL A 48 0.01 3.66 9.75
C VAL A 48 -0.53 3.00 11.00
N PHE A 49 0.06 1.87 11.36
CA PHE A 49 -0.26 1.15 12.58
C PHE A 49 0.69 1.60 13.69
N LYS A 50 0.12 2.20 14.73
CA LYS A 50 0.86 2.73 15.87
C LYS A 50 0.05 2.51 17.15
N ASP A 51 0.71 2.01 18.21
CA ASP A 51 0.11 1.81 19.53
C ASP A 51 -1.19 0.97 19.49
N GLY A 52 -1.24 -0.06 18.64
CA GLY A 52 -2.42 -0.93 18.51
C GLY A 52 -3.56 -0.34 17.69
N THR A 53 -3.38 0.83 17.09
CA THR A 53 -4.42 1.56 16.34
C THR A 53 -3.94 1.90 14.93
N SER A 54 -4.86 1.89 13.97
CA SER A 54 -4.61 2.37 12.61
C SER A 54 -5.01 3.83 12.48
N LEU A 55 -4.08 4.67 12.02
CA LEU A 55 -4.29 6.11 11.77
C LEU A 55 -4.07 6.39 10.28
N PRO A 56 -4.78 7.36 9.67
CA PRO A 56 -4.52 7.74 8.29
C PRO A 56 -3.05 8.14 8.13
N ALA A 57 -2.35 7.55 7.16
CA ALA A 57 -0.97 7.86 6.88
C ALA A 57 -0.88 8.95 5.81
N ASN A 58 0.01 9.91 6.04
CA ASN A 58 0.46 10.82 5.00
C ASN A 58 1.81 10.32 4.49
N LEU A 59 1.81 9.74 3.29
CA LEU A 59 2.99 9.21 2.63
C LEU A 59 3.48 10.21 1.59
N SER A 60 4.79 10.26 1.36
CA SER A 60 5.35 11.09 0.30
C SER A 60 4.96 10.52 -1.08
N ASP A 61 4.78 11.39 -2.08
CA ASP A 61 4.50 10.96 -3.45
C ASP A 61 5.60 10.01 -3.98
N GLY A 62 6.87 10.28 -3.65
CA GLY A 62 7.98 9.42 -4.10
C GLY A 62 7.96 8.02 -3.49
N LEU A 63 7.53 7.87 -2.24
CA LEU A 63 7.37 6.57 -1.61
C LEU A 63 6.20 5.80 -2.23
N ILE A 64 5.07 6.50 -2.46
CA ILE A 64 3.90 5.95 -3.14
C ILE A 64 4.29 5.44 -4.54
N GLU A 65 5.00 6.24 -5.33
CA GLU A 65 5.44 5.87 -6.67
C GLU A 65 6.35 4.63 -6.64
N SER A 66 7.29 4.58 -5.70
CA SER A 66 8.18 3.42 -5.54
C SER A 66 7.40 2.14 -5.22
N ILE A 67 6.47 2.20 -4.25
CA ILE A 67 5.61 1.06 -3.90
C ILE A 67 4.74 0.64 -5.10
N ARG A 68 4.20 1.61 -5.83
CA ARG A 68 3.38 1.36 -7.02
C ARG A 68 4.16 0.58 -8.07
N ASP A 69 5.40 0.98 -8.35
CA ASP A 69 6.23 0.29 -9.33
C ASP A 69 6.61 -1.12 -8.85
N ASP A 70 6.92 -1.31 -7.56
CA ASP A 70 7.11 -2.64 -6.95
C ASP A 70 5.88 -3.54 -7.11
N ILE A 71 4.67 -3.01 -6.88
CA ILE A 71 3.42 -3.77 -7.04
C ILE A 71 3.24 -4.21 -8.50
N LYS A 72 3.50 -3.32 -9.47
CA LYS A 72 3.41 -3.64 -10.90
C LYS A 72 4.39 -4.74 -11.31
N GLU A 73 5.58 -4.80 -10.71
CA GLU A 73 6.55 -5.87 -11.00
C GLU A 73 6.16 -7.23 -10.41
N ARG A 74 5.25 -7.24 -9.41
CA ARG A 74 4.81 -8.45 -8.69
C ARG A 74 3.44 -8.97 -9.13
N MET A 75 2.73 -8.24 -9.99
CA MET A 75 1.46 -8.62 -10.62
C MET A 75 1.69 -9.18 -12.03
#